data_AF-A0A9P6LAG9-F1
#
_entry.id   AF-A0A9P6LAG9-F1
#
_cell.length_a   1.000
_cell.length_b   1.000
_cell.length_c   1.000
_cell.angle_alpha   90.00
_cell.angle_beta   90.00
_cell.angle_gamma   90.00
#
_symmetry.space_group_name_H-M   'P 1'
#
loop_
_entity.id
_entity.type
_entity.pdbx_description
1 polymer ?
#
loop_
_entity_poly.entity_id
_entity_poly.type
_entity_poly.pdbx_seq_one_letter_code
_entity_poly.pdbx_strand_id
1 'polypeptide(L)'
;MAMVEGCSDTLERIEITCNHLANPGSGSIDLSRAIRLKEVVFIFLCEAFEDVWITVALKTLTSRHANFQKVAIHTAIPARLSPVDEPLDVNKTIGGEVYSLWMDLDCVLVQLWESHGIGLQVICSTGGEEKVAREFIEGLLPEMTKRGRLELVNKDGL
;
A
#
# COMPACT_ATOMS: atom_id res chain seq x y z
N MET A 1 -10.44 -7.50 13.41
CA MET A 1 -9.24 -7.70 14.26
C MET A 1 -8.09 -8.10 13.34
N ALA A 2 -7.21 -7.15 13.02
CA ALA A 2 -5.98 -7.48 12.31
C ALA A 2 -5.15 -8.40 13.22
N MET A 3 -4.87 -9.61 12.76
CA MET A 3 -4.00 -10.52 13.51
C MET A 3 -2.56 -10.20 13.13
N VAL A 4 -1.85 -9.53 14.05
CA VAL A 4 -0.39 -9.46 14.01
C VAL A 4 0.11 -10.76 14.64
N GLU A 5 0.45 -11.76 13.82
CA GLU A 5 1.12 -12.96 14.31
C GLU A 5 2.60 -12.64 14.58
N GLY A 6 2.94 -12.44 15.85
CA GLY A 6 4.33 -12.50 16.31
C GLY A 6 4.68 -11.56 17.45
N CYS A 7 5.55 -12.05 18.34
CA CYS A 7 6.07 -11.30 19.48
C CYS A 7 6.97 -10.14 19.01
N SER A 8 6.67 -8.93 19.47
CA SER A 8 7.05 -7.62 18.92
C SER A 8 8.56 -7.28 18.81
N ASP A 9 9.48 -8.07 19.37
CA ASP A 9 10.88 -7.62 19.53
C ASP A 9 11.86 -8.21 18.50
N THR A 10 11.41 -9.13 17.64
CA THR A 10 12.26 -9.83 16.64
C THR A 10 11.75 -9.80 15.22
N LEU A 11 10.59 -9.21 14.93
CA LEU A 11 10.00 -9.23 13.60
C LEU A 11 10.70 -8.24 12.67
N GLU A 12 11.52 -8.77 11.76
CA GLU A 12 12.13 -7.99 10.68
C GLU A 12 11.14 -7.75 9.53
N ARG A 13 10.07 -8.54 9.46
CA ARG A 13 8.99 -8.41 8.49
C ARG A 13 7.65 -8.54 9.19
N ILE A 14 6.74 -7.62 8.90
CA ILE A 14 5.36 -7.67 9.39
C ILE A 14 4.43 -7.74 8.18
N GLU A 15 3.54 -8.72 8.18
CA GLU A 15 2.48 -8.87 7.19
C GLU A 15 1.15 -8.48 7.84
N ILE A 16 0.39 -7.62 7.16
CA ILE A 16 -0.86 -7.08 7.65
C ILE A 16 -1.93 -7.27 6.60
N THR A 17 -2.98 -8.00 6.97
CA THR A 17 -4.08 -8.34 6.07
C THR A 17 -5.35 -7.59 6.43
N CYS A 18 -5.91 -6.85 5.47
CA CYS A 18 -7.27 -6.29 5.53
C CYS A 18 -8.29 -7.42 5.41
N ASN A 19 -8.98 -7.76 6.50
CA ASN A 19 -10.21 -8.56 6.44
C ASN A 19 -11.39 -7.65 6.78
N HIS A 20 -12.35 -7.49 5.86
CA HIS A 20 -13.60 -6.72 6.01
C HIS A 20 -14.55 -7.32 7.08
N LEU A 21 -14.11 -7.37 8.33
CA LEU A 21 -14.98 -7.52 9.48
C LEU A 21 -14.84 -6.27 10.33
N ALA A 22 -15.63 -5.29 9.88
CA ALA A 22 -15.90 -4.02 10.51
C ALA A 22 -16.02 -4.18 12.03
N ASN A 23 -15.11 -3.54 12.73
CA ASN A 23 -15.41 -3.04 14.06
C ASN A 23 -14.97 -1.57 14.05
N PRO A 24 -15.90 -0.60 14.13
CA PRO A 24 -15.60 0.84 14.06
C PRO A 24 -14.77 1.37 15.25
N GLY A 25 -14.08 0.50 15.99
CA GLY A 25 -13.11 0.81 17.02
C GLY A 25 -11.86 -0.08 17.03
N SER A 26 -11.63 -0.93 16.01
CA SER A 26 -10.46 -1.82 16.01
C SER A 26 -9.20 -1.18 15.43
N GLY A 27 -8.47 -0.50 16.32
CA GLY A 27 -7.00 -0.43 16.36
C GLY A 27 -6.28 0.07 15.11
N SER A 28 -5.82 1.31 15.15
CA SER A 28 -4.65 1.72 14.36
C SER A 28 -3.49 0.77 14.66
N ILE A 29 -2.83 0.26 13.63
CA ILE A 29 -1.63 -0.57 13.83
C ILE A 29 -0.48 0.36 14.19
N ASP A 30 0.04 0.20 15.41
CA ASP A 30 1.19 0.96 15.89
C ASP A 30 2.48 0.15 15.65
N LEU A 31 3.31 0.63 14.73
CA LEU A 31 4.60 0.04 14.41
C LEU A 31 5.72 0.61 15.28
N SER A 32 5.46 1.59 16.16
CA SER A 32 6.49 2.36 16.88
C SER A 32 7.45 1.52 17.74
N ARG A 33 7.03 0.32 18.12
CA ARG A 33 7.81 -0.64 18.92
C ARG A 33 8.62 -1.63 18.09
N ALA A 34 8.38 -1.72 16.78
CA ALA A 34 9.04 -2.67 15.88
C ALA A 34 10.42 -2.14 15.44
N ILE A 35 11.33 -1.90 16.39
CA ILE A 35 12.64 -1.27 16.15
C ILE A 35 13.56 -2.03 15.16
N ARG A 36 13.29 -3.32 14.93
CA ARG A 36 14.04 -4.18 13.99
C ARG A 36 13.34 -4.35 12.64
N LEU A 37 12.24 -3.66 12.42
CA LEU A 37 11.43 -3.74 11.21
C LEU A 37 12.26 -3.33 9.99
N LYS A 38 12.30 -4.21 8.99
CA LYS A 38 12.91 -3.98 7.68
C LYS A 38 11.85 -3.85 6.59
N GLU A 39 10.80 -4.65 6.67
CA GLU A 39 9.75 -4.71 5.66
C GLU A 39 8.35 -4.74 6.28
N VAL A 40 7.43 -3.98 5.71
CA VAL A 40 5.99 -4.12 5.98
C VAL A 40 5.27 -4.50 4.70
N VAL A 41 4.40 -5.49 4.80
CA VAL A 41 3.56 -5.98 3.71
C VAL A 41 2.11 -5.70 4.05
N PHE A 42 1.44 -4.91 3.23
CA PHE A 42 0.01 -4.65 3.34
C PHE A 42 -0.73 -5.47 2.28
N ILE A 43 -1.73 -6.25 2.70
CA ILE A 43 -2.52 -7.10 1.80
C ILE A 43 -3.98 -6.64 1.78
N PHE A 44 -4.40 -6.11 0.63
CA PHE A 44 -5.78 -5.76 0.33
C PHE A 44 -6.50 -6.96 -0.29
N LEU A 45 -7.44 -7.55 0.46
CA LEU A 45 -8.25 -8.66 -0.02
C LEU A 45 -9.62 -8.24 -0.56
N CYS A 46 -9.97 -6.95 -0.52
CA CYS A 46 -11.25 -6.43 -1.01
C CYS A 46 -11.07 -5.17 -1.85
N GLU A 47 -11.98 -4.97 -2.78
CA GLU A 47 -12.09 -3.75 -3.61
C GLU A 47 -12.53 -2.51 -2.81
N ALA A 48 -12.90 -2.69 -1.54
CA ALA A 48 -13.24 -1.58 -0.65
C ALA A 48 -11.95 -1.03 -0.02
N PHE A 49 -11.45 0.01 -0.67
CA PHE A 49 -10.25 0.77 -0.30
C PHE A 49 -10.48 1.75 0.88
N GLU A 50 -11.43 1.44 1.77
CA GLU A 50 -11.94 2.37 2.81
C GLU A 50 -11.03 2.47 4.05
N ASP A 51 -9.90 1.78 4.03
CA ASP A 51 -9.13 1.49 5.23
C ASP A 51 -8.00 2.52 5.47
N VAL A 52 -8.36 3.59 6.21
CA VAL A 52 -7.50 4.70 6.67
C VAL A 52 -6.25 4.25 7.47
N TRP A 53 -6.20 2.99 7.90
CA TRP A 53 -5.23 2.51 8.87
C TRP A 53 -3.81 2.37 8.32
N ILE A 54 -3.60 2.21 7.01
CA ILE A 54 -2.25 2.06 6.43
C ILE A 54 -1.47 3.36 6.56
N THR A 55 -2.08 4.47 6.15
CA THR A 55 -1.50 5.81 6.30
C THR A 55 -1.18 6.10 7.76
N VAL A 56 -2.07 5.73 8.69
CA VAL A 56 -1.84 5.89 10.12
C VAL A 56 -0.70 5.01 10.62
N ALA A 57 -0.65 3.74 10.21
CA ALA A 57 0.39 2.80 10.62
C ALA A 57 1.78 3.26 10.13
N LEU A 58 1.88 3.67 8.86
CA LEU A 58 3.11 4.19 8.29
C LEU A 58 3.57 5.48 8.96
N LYS A 59 2.65 6.35 9.40
CA LYS A 59 2.99 7.55 10.19
C LYS A 59 3.61 7.23 11.56
N THR A 60 3.43 6.02 12.09
CA THR A 60 4.11 5.61 13.34
C THR A 60 5.59 5.24 13.15
N LEU A 61 6.04 5.12 11.89
CA LEU A 61 7.44 4.91 11.57
C LEU A 61 8.23 6.19 11.79
N THR A 62 9.05 6.17 12.83
CA THR A 62 9.97 7.26 13.21
C THR A 62 11.42 6.88 12.92
N SER A 63 12.34 7.82 13.16
CA SER A 63 13.80 7.61 13.08
C SER A 63 14.34 6.44 13.91
N ARG A 64 13.55 5.87 14.83
CA ARG A 64 13.90 4.63 15.55
C ARG A 64 13.93 3.40 14.64
N HIS A 65 13.28 3.45 13.48
CA HIS A 65 13.23 2.37 12.49
C HIS A 65 14.35 2.53 11.47
N ALA A 66 15.60 2.70 11.94
CA ALA A 66 16.75 2.94 11.06
C ALA A 66 17.03 1.81 10.07
N ASN A 67 16.51 0.61 10.33
CA ASN A 67 16.64 -0.55 9.45
C ASN A 67 15.47 -0.71 8.48
N PHE A 68 14.48 0.18 8.51
CA PHE A 68 13.31 0.08 7.67
C PHE A 68 13.67 0.39 6.22
N GLN A 69 13.35 -0.55 5.33
CA GLN A 69 13.85 -0.55 3.96
C GLN A 69 12.75 -0.72 2.92
N LYS A 70 11.62 -1.33 3.26
CA LYS A 70 10.64 -1.71 2.24
C LYS A 70 9.19 -1.63 2.70
N VAL A 71 8.35 -1.08 1.84
CA VAL A 71 6.90 -1.22 1.89
C VAL A 71 6.47 -2.06 0.69
N ALA A 72 5.75 -3.13 0.94
CA ALA A 72 5.07 -3.91 -0.09
C ALA A 72 3.55 -3.75 0.04
N ILE A 73 2.87 -3.44 -1.06
CA ILE A 73 1.41 -3.30 -1.12
C ILE A 73 0.88 -4.32 -2.10
N HIS A 74 0.10 -5.28 -1.62
CA HIS A 74 -0.62 -6.23 -2.45
C HIS A 74 -2.04 -5.70 -2.68
N THR A 75 -2.36 -5.34 -3.92
CA THR A 75 -3.68 -4.83 -4.28
C THR A 75 -4.27 -5.60 -5.44
N ALA A 76 -5.58 -5.83 -5.40
CA ALA A 76 -6.34 -6.27 -6.56
C ALA A 76 -6.69 -5.05 -7.42
N ILE A 77 -6.74 -5.26 -8.72
CA ILE A 77 -7.18 -4.26 -9.69
C ILE A 77 -8.68 -4.44 -9.89
N PRO A 78 -9.49 -3.36 -9.82
CA PRO A 78 -10.93 -3.46 -10.03
C PRO A 78 -11.26 -4.21 -11.34
N ALA A 79 -12.11 -5.24 -11.26
CA ALA A 79 -12.46 -6.06 -12.43
C ALA A 79 -13.15 -5.28 -13.56
N ARG A 80 -13.65 -4.07 -13.26
CA ARG A 80 -14.29 -3.14 -14.20
C ARG A 80 -13.31 -2.33 -15.04
N LEU A 81 -12.00 -2.46 -14.79
CA LEU A 81 -10.97 -1.82 -15.61
C LEU A 81 -10.80 -2.60 -16.91
N SER A 82 -11.46 -2.12 -17.97
CA SER A 82 -11.24 -2.59 -19.33
C SER A 82 -10.13 -1.76 -19.98
N PRO A 83 -9.31 -2.33 -20.87
CA PRO A 83 -8.51 -1.52 -21.79
C PRO A 83 -9.48 -0.70 -22.65
N VAL A 84 -9.45 0.62 -22.49
CA VAL A 84 -10.19 1.56 -23.33
C VAL A 84 -9.16 2.50 -23.96
N ASP A 85 -9.45 3.02 -25.16
CA ASP A 85 -8.59 4.00 -25.85
C ASP A 85 -8.54 5.38 -25.13
N GLU A 86 -9.32 5.56 -24.07
CA GLU A 86 -9.36 6.79 -23.28
C GLU A 86 -8.43 6.73 -22.06
N PRO A 87 -7.80 7.85 -21.67
CA PRO A 87 -7.01 7.92 -20.44
C PRO A 87 -7.85 7.50 -19.22
N LEU A 88 -7.28 6.63 -18.38
CA LEU A 88 -7.96 6.15 -17.19
C LEU A 88 -8.12 7.27 -16.15
N ASP A 89 -9.37 7.67 -15.88
CA ASP A 89 -9.71 8.54 -14.76
C ASP A 89 -9.81 7.71 -13.46
N VAL A 90 -8.69 7.62 -12.74
CA VAL A 90 -8.58 6.83 -11.51
C VAL A 90 -9.50 7.36 -10.40
N ASN A 91 -9.62 8.68 -10.26
CA ASN A 91 -10.51 9.31 -9.26
C ASN A 91 -11.97 8.90 -9.50
N LYS A 92 -12.45 9.02 -10.75
CA LYS A 92 -13.79 8.58 -11.13
C LYS A 92 -13.98 7.07 -10.95
N THR A 93 -12.93 6.29 -11.17
CA THR A 93 -12.98 4.82 -11.10
C THR A 93 -13.15 4.31 -9.68
N ILE A 94 -12.47 4.90 -8.69
CA ILE A 94 -12.49 4.40 -7.29
C ILE A 94 -13.33 5.28 -6.35
N GLY A 95 -13.73 6.46 -6.80
CA GLY A 95 -14.43 7.45 -6.01
C GLY A 95 -13.48 8.42 -5.30
N GLY A 96 -13.92 9.67 -5.14
CA GLY A 96 -13.08 10.75 -4.63
C GLY A 96 -12.58 10.57 -3.20
N GLU A 97 -13.36 9.95 -2.33
CA GLU A 97 -12.95 9.67 -0.94
C GLU A 97 -11.79 8.68 -0.89
N VAL A 98 -11.94 7.55 -1.59
CA VAL A 98 -10.88 6.54 -1.74
C VAL A 98 -9.64 7.14 -2.40
N TYR A 99 -9.83 7.92 -3.47
CA TYR A 99 -8.73 8.57 -4.16
C TYR A 99 -7.95 9.51 -3.22
N SER A 100 -8.65 10.28 -2.38
CA SER A 100 -8.01 11.12 -1.37
C SER A 100 -7.16 10.32 -0.37
N LEU A 101 -7.63 9.14 0.06
CA LEU A 101 -6.85 8.28 0.96
C LEU A 101 -5.56 7.76 0.31
N TRP A 102 -5.62 7.45 -0.99
CA TRP A 102 -4.44 7.07 -1.78
C TRP A 102 -3.47 8.24 -1.94
N MET A 103 -3.96 9.46 -2.14
CA MET A 103 -3.10 10.66 -2.17
C MET A 103 -2.39 10.90 -0.83
N ASP A 104 -3.11 10.71 0.28
CA ASP A 104 -2.51 10.80 1.62
C ASP A 104 -1.44 9.73 1.83
N LEU A 105 -1.70 8.51 1.35
CA LEU A 105 -0.74 7.41 1.40
C LEU A 105 0.50 7.71 0.55
N ASP A 106 0.33 8.19 -0.68
CA ASP A 106 1.41 8.59 -1.59
C ASP A 106 2.32 9.63 -0.91
N CYS A 107 1.73 10.64 -0.27
CA CYS A 107 2.47 11.65 0.49
C CYS A 107 3.30 11.04 1.63
N VAL A 108 2.73 10.11 2.40
CA VAL A 108 3.45 9.43 3.49
C VAL A 108 4.59 8.55 2.94
N LEU A 109 4.35 7.83 1.85
CA LEU A 109 5.37 6.99 1.21
C LEU A 109 6.54 7.82 0.70
N VAL A 110 6.27 8.99 0.11
CA VAL A 110 7.31 9.95 -0.29
C VAL A 110 8.12 10.42 0.92
N GLN A 111 7.46 10.80 2.02
CA GLN A 111 8.16 11.23 3.24
C GLN A 111 9.03 10.12 3.83
N LEU A 112 8.53 8.88 3.84
CA LEU A 112 9.31 7.73 4.29
C LEU A 112 10.49 7.44 3.35
N TRP A 113 10.30 7.59 2.04
CA TRP A 113 11.39 7.47 1.09
C TRP A 113 12.45 8.56 1.32
N GLU A 114 12.05 9.81 1.54
CA GLU A 114 12.97 10.93 1.79
C GLU A 114 13.74 10.76 3.11
N SER A 115 13.10 10.21 4.14
CA SER A 115 13.70 10.10 5.48
C SER A 115 14.46 8.79 5.71
N HIS A 116 14.01 7.68 5.13
CA HIS A 116 14.54 6.33 5.40
C HIS A 116 15.05 5.62 4.14
N GLY A 117 14.89 6.20 2.95
CA GLY A 117 15.36 5.59 1.70
C GLY A 117 14.61 4.33 1.31
N ILE A 118 13.33 4.20 1.73
CA ILE A 118 12.56 2.96 1.53
C ILE A 118 12.30 2.66 0.05
N GLY A 119 12.28 1.39 -0.32
CA GLY A 119 11.71 0.91 -1.57
C GLY A 119 10.20 0.71 -1.43
N LEU A 120 9.44 1.07 -2.47
CA LEU A 120 8.02 0.74 -2.57
C LEU A 120 7.82 -0.30 -3.67
N GLN A 121 7.18 -1.41 -3.30
CA GLN A 121 6.78 -2.47 -4.22
C GLN A 121 5.26 -2.61 -4.20
N VAL A 122 4.62 -2.50 -5.35
CA VAL A 122 3.19 -2.75 -5.52
C VAL A 122 3.02 -4.05 -6.28
N ILE A 123 2.42 -5.03 -5.63
CA ILE A 123 2.14 -6.35 -6.17
C ILE A 123 0.67 -6.38 -6.57
N CYS A 124 0.39 -6.57 -7.86
CA CYS A 124 -0.97 -6.56 -8.37
C CYS A 124 -1.26 -7.82 -9.20
N SER A 125 -2.47 -8.37 -9.05
CA SER A 125 -3.00 -9.36 -9.99
C SER A 125 -3.57 -8.61 -11.18
N THR A 126 -3.00 -8.83 -12.36
CA THR A 126 -3.32 -8.04 -13.56
C THR A 126 -4.35 -8.71 -14.45
N GLY A 127 -4.56 -10.03 -14.30
CA GLY A 127 -5.46 -10.77 -15.18
C GLY A 127 -5.05 -10.73 -16.65
N GLY A 128 -3.78 -10.39 -16.95
CA GLY A 128 -3.27 -10.18 -18.31
C GLY A 128 -3.26 -8.72 -18.79
N GLU A 129 -3.80 -7.78 -18.01
CA GLU A 129 -3.93 -6.36 -18.39
C GLU A 129 -2.84 -5.48 -17.74
N GLU A 130 -1.56 -5.80 -17.96
CA GLU A 130 -0.43 -5.13 -17.29
C GLU A 130 -0.39 -3.62 -17.55
N LYS A 131 -0.75 -3.17 -18.76
CA LYS A 131 -0.75 -1.75 -19.09
C LYS A 131 -1.79 -0.99 -18.27
N VAL A 132 -3.02 -1.51 -18.21
CA VAL A 132 -4.11 -0.91 -17.44
C VAL A 132 -3.78 -0.91 -15.96
N ALA A 133 -3.20 -2.01 -15.47
CA ALA A 133 -2.69 -2.13 -14.12
C ALA A 133 -1.70 -1.03 -13.76
N ARG A 134 -0.72 -0.83 -14.64
CA ARG A 134 0.30 0.20 -14.47
C ARG A 134 -0.30 1.58 -14.44
N GLU A 135 -1.11 1.94 -15.43
CA GLU A 135 -1.77 3.26 -15.49
C GLU A 135 -2.63 3.51 -14.24
N PHE A 136 -3.32 2.49 -13.74
CA PHE A 136 -4.10 2.58 -12.52
C PHE A 136 -3.24 2.84 -11.28
N ILE A 137 -2.18 2.06 -11.06
CA ILE A 137 -1.29 2.25 -9.91
C ILE A 137 -0.53 3.58 -9.99
N GLU A 138 -0.08 3.97 -11.18
CA GLU A 138 0.60 5.24 -11.39
C GLU A 138 -0.32 6.43 -11.09
N GLY A 139 -1.61 6.30 -11.39
CA GLY A 139 -2.62 7.30 -11.02
C GLY A 139 -2.98 7.32 -9.52
N LEU A 140 -2.81 6.20 -8.81
CA LEU A 140 -2.99 6.12 -7.35
C LEU A 140 -1.79 6.66 -6.56
N LEU A 141 -0.58 6.56 -7.13
CA LEU A 141 0.68 6.90 -6.48
C LEU A 141 1.54 7.82 -7.37
N PRO A 142 1.01 8.99 -7.78
CA PRO A 142 1.65 9.84 -8.78
C PRO A 142 3.02 10.35 -8.35
N GLU A 143 3.23 10.70 -7.08
CA GLU A 143 4.52 11.24 -6.62
C GLU A 143 5.58 10.15 -6.49
N MET A 144 5.23 8.98 -5.96
CA MET A 144 6.15 7.83 -5.95
C MET A 144 6.52 7.38 -7.36
N THR A 145 5.56 7.42 -8.30
CA THR A 145 5.79 7.12 -9.72
C THR A 145 6.75 8.12 -10.36
N LYS A 146 6.48 9.42 -10.21
CA LYS A 146 7.30 10.51 -10.76
C LYS A 146 8.75 10.45 -10.28
N ARG A 147 8.97 9.95 -9.06
CA ARG A 147 10.31 9.79 -8.46
C ARG A 147 11.02 8.49 -8.85
N GLY A 148 10.37 7.61 -9.62
CA GLY A 148 10.91 6.32 -10.05
C GLY A 148 11.16 5.38 -8.88
N ARG A 149 10.31 5.44 -7.84
CA ARG A 149 10.44 4.65 -6.60
C ARG A 149 9.36 3.58 -6.44
N LEU A 150 8.54 3.41 -7.47
CA LEU A 150 7.50 2.40 -7.56
C LEU A 150 8.03 1.21 -8.39
N GLU A 151 8.11 0.03 -7.78
CA GLU A 151 8.24 -1.23 -8.50
C GLU A 151 6.87 -1.90 -8.62
N LEU A 152 6.38 -2.13 -9.84
CA LEU A 152 5.14 -2.86 -10.09
C LEU A 152 5.46 -4.32 -10.42
N VAL A 153 4.91 -5.25 -9.65
CA VAL A 153 5.11 -6.70 -9.81
C VAL A 153 3.78 -7.37 -10.13
N ASN A 154 3.74 -8.13 -11.23
CA ASN A 154 2.57 -8.92 -11.60
C ASN A 154 2.54 -10.22 -10.80
N LYS A 155 1.45 -10.47 -10.08
CA LYS A 155 1.25 -11.68 -9.27
C LYS A 155 1.00 -12.93 -10.12
N ASP A 156 0.55 -12.78 -11.37
CA ASP A 156 0.15 -13.91 -12.24
C ASP A 156 1.36 -14.64 -12.89
N GLY A 157 2.59 -14.21 -12.61
CA GLY A 157 3.84 -14.75 -13.18
C GLY A 157 4.76 -15.47 -12.18
N LEU A 158 4.26 -15.88 -11.01
CA LEU A 158 4.98 -16.66 -9.99
C LEU A 158 4.49 -18.12 -9.93
#